data_AF-A0A6I4HI75-F1
#
_entry.id   AF-A0A6I4HI75-F1
#
_cell.length_a   1.000
_cell.length_b   1.000
_cell.length_c   1.000
_cell.angle_alpha   90.00
_cell.angle_beta   90.00
_cell.angle_gamma   90.00
#
_symmetry.space_group_name_H-M   'P 1'
#
loop_
_entity.id
_entity.type
_entity.pdbx_description
1 polymer ?
#
loop_
_entity_poly.entity_id
_entity_poly.type
_entity_poly.pdbx_seq_one_letter_code
_entity_poly.pdbx_strand_id
1 'polypeptide(L)' 'MMKKSGLKIGEIEFSEVHSGGEASIFFSVLDGELAICTTNSADESQHDFTIPKNEWEIIKRVIDINFA' A
#
# COMPACT_ATOMS: atom_id res chain seq x y z
N MET A 1 -2.09 26.28 -18.32
CA MET A 1 -2.25 24.99 -17.62
C MET A 1 -2.46 25.27 -16.15
N MET A 2 -3.62 24.90 -15.58
CA MET A 2 -3.78 24.94 -14.13
C MET A 2 -2.78 23.95 -13.52
N LYS A 3 -1.95 24.40 -12.58
CA LYS A 3 -1.19 23.50 -11.72
C LYS A 3 -2.23 22.69 -10.94
N LYS A 4 -2.41 21.41 -11.25
CA LYS A 4 -3.24 20.51 -10.45
C LYS A 4 -2.65 20.50 -9.03
N SER A 5 -3.35 21.13 -8.08
CA SER A 5 -3.07 20.95 -6.66
C SER A 5 -3.72 19.64 -6.23
N GLY A 6 -2.94 18.71 -5.70
CA GLY A 6 -3.42 17.39 -5.31
C GLY A 6 -2.57 16.82 -4.17
N LEU A 7 -3.11 15.81 -3.51
CA LEU A 7 -2.40 15.02 -2.50
C LEU A 7 -1.51 14.01 -3.25
N LYS A 8 -0.19 14.04 -3.00
CA LYS A 8 0.76 13.06 -3.53
C LYS A 8 1.27 12.18 -2.40
N ILE A 9 0.97 10.90 -2.45
CA ILE A 9 1.43 9.88 -1.50
C ILE A 9 2.38 8.97 -2.26
N GLY A 10 3.62 8.87 -1.78
CA GLY A 10 4.66 8.05 -2.42
C GLY A 10 4.46 6.55 -2.19
N GLU A 11 4.12 6.18 -0.96
CA GLU A 11 3.95 4.81 -0.52
C GLU A 11 2.87 4.74 0.57
N ILE A 12 2.06 3.68 0.53
CA ILE A 12 1.11 3.31 1.57
C ILE A 12 1.58 1.97 2.14
N GLU A 13 1.69 1.89 3.46
CA GLU A 13 2.00 0.65 4.17
C GLU A 13 0.78 0.21 4.99
N PHE A 14 0.48 -1.08 4.96
CA PHE A 14 -0.40 -1.75 5.91
C PHE A 14 0.36 -2.90 6.57
N SER A 15 0.36 -2.95 7.90
CA SER A 15 1.18 -3.90 8.67
C SER A 15 0.33 -4.69 9.65
N GLU A 16 0.59 -6.00 9.73
CA GLU A 16 0.01 -6.92 10.71
C GLU A 16 1.13 -7.45 11.62
N VAL A 17 1.01 -7.17 12.92
CA VAL A 17 1.96 -7.67 13.92
C VAL A 17 1.45 -9.00 14.49
N HIS A 18 2.30 -10.02 14.45
CA HIS A 18 1.98 -11.36 14.95
C HIS A 18 3.19 -12.01 15.66
N SER A 19 3.02 -13.20 16.23
CA SER A 19 4.09 -13.88 16.98
C SER A 19 5.34 -14.21 16.14
N GLY A 20 5.19 -14.34 14.82
CA GLY A 20 6.27 -14.61 13.87
C GLY A 20 6.94 -13.37 13.27
N GLY A 21 6.69 -12.16 13.77
CA GLY A 21 7.21 -10.91 13.20
C GLY A 21 6.12 -9.92 12.79
N GLU A 22 6.48 -9.00 11.91
CA GLU A 22 5.58 -8.01 11.32
C GLU A 22 5.51 -8.26 9.82
N ALA A 23 4.31 -8.55 9.32
CA ALA A 23 4.05 -8.65 7.90
C ALA A 23 3.55 -7.29 7.40
N SER A 24 4.20 -6.74 6.37
CA SER A 24 3.80 -5.48 5.74
C SER A 24 3.43 -5.67 4.27
N ILE A 25 2.41 -4.95 3.81
CA ILE A 25 2.09 -4.76 2.40
C ILE A 25 2.28 -3.29 2.03
N PHE A 26 3.11 -3.05 1.02
CA PHE A 26 3.44 -1.75 0.48
C PHE A 26 2.74 -1.56 -0.86
N PHE A 27 2.12 -0.40 -1.04
CA PHE A 27 1.55 0.05 -2.29
C PHE A 27 2.28 1.31 -2.73
N SER A 28 2.99 1.23 -3.85
CA SER A 28 3.70 2.37 -4.44
C SER A 28 3.35 2.53 -5.91
N VAL A 29 3.47 3.77 -6.41
CA VAL A 29 3.23 4.08 -7.82
C VAL A 29 4.57 4.35 -8.50
N LEU A 30 4.90 3.51 -9.48
CA LEU A 30 6.14 3.57 -10.25
C LEU A 30 5.77 3.61 -11.73
N ASP A 31 6.18 4.66 -12.44
CA ASP A 31 5.96 4.83 -13.89
C ASP A 31 4.51 4.68 -14.36
N GLY A 32 3.54 5.02 -13.50
CA GLY A 32 2.11 4.90 -13.81
C GLY A 32 1.55 3.49 -13.64
N GLU A 33 2.30 2.58 -13.02
CA GLU A 33 1.85 1.26 -12.60
C GLU A 33 1.77 1.19 -11.07
N LEU A 34 0.88 0.33 -10.56
CA LEU A 34 0.78 0.03 -9.14
C LEU A 34 1.72 -1.13 -8.81
N ALA A 35 2.75 -0.85 -8.02
CA ALA A 35 3.59 -1.87 -7.43
C ALA A 35 3.04 -2.27 -6.06
N ILE A 36 2.90 -3.59 -5.85
CA ILE A 36 2.46 -4.18 -4.58
C ILE A 36 3.58 -5.10 -4.11
N CYS A 37 4.13 -4.81 -2.93
CA CYS A 37 5.17 -5.61 -2.32
C CYS A 37 4.70 -6.10 -0.96
N THR A 38 4.93 -7.36 -0.65
CA THR A 38 4.65 -7.94 0.67
C THR A 38 5.93 -8.50 1.25
N THR A 39 6.18 -8.24 2.52
CA THR A 39 7.35 -8.78 3.24
C THR A 39 6.98 -9.16 4.66
N ASN A 40 7.69 -10.13 5.21
CA ASN A 40 7.71 -10.42 6.64
C ASN A 40 9.06 -9.99 7.22
N SER A 41 9.05 -9.23 8.32
CA SER A 41 10.29 -8.72 8.92
C SER A 41 11.20 -9.79 9.51
N ALA A 42 10.72 -11.02 9.72
CA ALA A 42 11.52 -12.11 10.26
C ALA A 42 12.43 -12.78 9.21
N ASP A 43 11.96 -12.89 7.95
CA ASP A 43 12.63 -13.69 6.91
C ASP A 43 12.52 -13.12 5.49
N GLU A 44 11.98 -11.91 5.35
CA GLU A 44 11.73 -11.22 4.08
C GLU A 44 10.84 -12.02 3.11
N SER A 45 10.08 -12.99 3.62
CA SER A 45 9.21 -13.82 2.78
C SER A 45 7.91 -13.12 2.39
N GLN A 46 7.27 -13.66 1.36
CA GLN A 46 5.93 -13.23 0.95
C GLN A 46 4.88 -13.71 1.96
N HIS A 47 3.87 -12.90 2.25
CA HIS A 47 2.80 -13.24 3.17
C HIS A 47 1.42 -12.91 2.59
N ASP A 48 0.43 -13.74 2.91
CA ASP A 48 -0.97 -13.46 2.60
C ASP A 48 -1.52 -12.42 3.59
N PHE A 49 -2.41 -11.54 3.12
CA PHE A 49 -3.05 -10.53 3.95
C PHE A 49 -4.56 -10.65 3.91
N THR A 50 -5.20 -10.46 5.06
CA THR A 50 -6.66 -10.34 5.16
C THR A 50 -7.02 -8.93 5.57
N ILE A 51 -7.19 -8.05 4.58
CA ILE A 51 -7.52 -6.65 4.83
C ILE A 51 -9.04 -6.52 5.02
N PRO A 52 -9.52 -5.92 6.13
CA PRO A 52 -10.92 -5.59 6.30
C PRO A 52 -11.46 -4.77 5.12
N LYS A 53 -12.68 -5.09 4.69
CA LYS A 53 -13.27 -4.48 3.47
C LYS A 53 -13.27 -2.95 3.52
N ASN A 54 -13.57 -2.35 4.68
CA ASN A 54 -13.56 -0.89 4.87
C ASN A 54 -12.17 -0.28 4.71
N GLU A 55 -11.12 -0.94 5.21
CA GLU A 55 -9.74 -0.48 5.09
C GLU A 55 -9.25 -0.60 3.64
N TRP A 56 -9.59 -1.69 2.97
CA TRP A 56 -9.32 -1.87 1.55
C TRP A 56 -9.97 -0.77 0.68
N GLU A 57 -11.22 -0.38 0.99
CA GLU A 57 -11.86 0.73 0.28
C GLU A 57 -11.14 2.07 0.49
N ILE A 58 -10.51 2.29 1.66
CA ILE A 58 -9.68 3.47 1.90
C ILE A 58 -8.41 3.41 1.06
N ILE A 59 -7.68 2.29 1.10
CA ILE A 59 -6.44 2.08 0.34
C ILE A 59 -6.69 2.33 -1.16
N LYS A 60 -7.74 1.74 -1.73
CA LYS A 60 -8.10 1.96 -3.14
C LYS A 60 -8.34 3.44 -3.47
N ARG A 61 -9.09 4.17 -2.64
CA ARG A 61 -9.34 5.60 -2.86
C ARG A 61 -8.05 6.41 -2.83
N VAL A 62 -7.15 6.07 -1.92
CA VAL A 62 -5.84 6.74 -1.84
C VAL A 62 -5.02 6.45 -3.10
N ILE A 63 -5.01 5.21 -3.57
CA ILE A 63 -4.39 4.83 -4.85
C ILE A 63 -5.02 5.66 -5.97
N ASP A 64 -6.34 5.61 -6.17
CA ASP A 64 -7.04 6.31 -7.25
C ASP A 64 -6.74 7.83 -7.29
N ILE A 65 -6.63 8.49 -6.12
CA ILE A 65 -6.26 9.91 -6.03
C ILE A 65 -4.86 10.17 -6.63
N ASN A 66 -3.92 9.24 -6.47
CA ASN A 66 -2.58 9.38 -7.02
C ASN A 66 -2.50 9.10 -8.54
N PHE A 67 -3.55 8.52 -9.14
CA PHE A 67 -3.66 8.26 -10.58
C PHE A 67 -4.52 9.32 -11.34
N ALA A 68 -5.07 10.34 -10.66
CA ALA A 68 -6.01 11.33 -11.22
C ALA A 68 -5.36 12.59 -11.84
#